data_AF-A0A443RFM6-F1
#
_entry.id   AF-A0A443RFM6-F1
#
_cell.length_a   1.000
_cell.length_b   1.000
_cell.length_c   1.000
_cell.angle_alpha   90.00
_cell.angle_beta   90.00
_cell.angle_gamma   90.00
#
_symmetry.space_group_name_H-M   'P 1'
#
loop_
_entity.id
_entity.type
_entity.pdbx_description
1 polymer ?
#
loop_
_entity_poly.entity_id
_entity_poly.type
_entity_poly.pdbx_seq_one_letter_code
_entity_poly.pdbx_strand_id
1 'polypeptide(L)'
;MWSHSKASFSDPGVVLQPKHNLDFSNNQIDTNAAMLENGVRNREWSICSKCETYRPPKAHHCRICRKCIRKMDHHCPWINNCVGEFNQKIHTVALLVEALLFGIFVTAVMTDQ
;
A
#
# COMPACT_ATOMS: atom_id res chain seq x y z
N MET A 1 14.75 -11.50 -10.79
CA MET A 1 15.13 -11.95 -9.43
C MET A 1 15.38 -10.79 -8.45
N TRP A 2 16.37 -9.90 -8.64
CA TRP A 2 16.66 -8.82 -7.67
C TRP A 2 15.48 -7.89 -7.37
N SER A 3 14.70 -7.53 -8.40
CA SER A 3 13.49 -6.70 -8.27
C SER A 3 12.36 -7.38 -7.49
N HIS A 4 12.18 -8.70 -7.67
CA HIS A 4 11.21 -9.51 -6.92
C HIS A 4 11.59 -9.66 -5.46
N SER A 5 12.85 -10.00 -5.19
CA SER A 5 13.38 -10.04 -3.82
C SER A 5 13.21 -8.68 -3.15
N LYS A 6 13.51 -7.59 -3.86
CA LYS A 6 13.31 -6.25 -3.33
C LYS A 6 11.83 -5.97 -3.02
N ALA A 7 10.89 -6.27 -3.89
CA ALA A 7 9.46 -6.08 -3.61
C ALA A 7 8.96 -6.92 -2.42
N SER A 8 9.50 -8.13 -2.26
CA SER A 8 9.15 -9.05 -1.18
C SER A 8 9.60 -8.55 0.18
N PHE A 9 10.81 -7.97 0.27
CA PHE A 9 11.39 -7.53 1.54
C PHE A 9 11.27 -6.02 1.80
N SER A 10 10.78 -5.23 0.83
CA SER A 10 10.58 -3.79 1.02
C SER A 10 9.38 -3.50 1.91
N ASP A 11 9.46 -2.40 2.67
CA ASP A 11 8.30 -1.83 3.34
C ASP A 11 7.26 -1.39 2.28
N PRO A 12 6.01 -1.90 2.33
CA PRO A 12 4.94 -1.44 1.44
C PRO A 12 4.39 -0.05 1.80
N GLY A 13 4.84 0.55 2.90
CA GLY A 13 4.31 1.78 3.47
C GLY A 13 3.39 1.49 4.65
N VAL A 14 3.89 0.78 5.65
CA VAL A 14 3.12 0.51 6.88
C VAL A 14 2.75 1.83 7.58
N VAL A 15 1.47 1.98 7.93
CA VAL A 15 1.01 3.07 8.80
C VAL A 15 1.49 2.78 10.21
N LEU A 16 2.30 3.67 10.77
CA LEU A 16 2.81 3.54 12.13
C LEU A 16 1.66 3.62 13.13
N GLN A 17 1.64 2.72 14.10
CA GLN A 17 0.72 2.80 15.22
C GLN A 17 1.23 3.87 16.20
N PRO A 18 0.36 4.79 16.67
CA PRO A 18 0.72 5.70 17.74
C PRO A 18 0.97 4.90 19.02
N LYS A 19 2.02 5.30 19.77
CA LYS A 19 2.48 4.58 20.98
C LYS A 19 1.68 4.89 22.25
N HIS A 20 0.57 5.61 22.17
CA HIS A 20 -0.23 5.94 23.35
C HIS A 20 -1.68 6.20 22.96
N ASN A 21 -2.59 5.75 23.83
CA ASN A 21 -4.06 5.87 23.81
C ASN A 21 -4.58 6.97 22.88
N LEU A 22 -4.96 6.61 21.66
CA LEU A 22 -5.81 7.47 20.86
C LEU A 22 -7.19 7.46 21.50
N ASP A 23 -7.55 8.59 22.11
CA ASP A 23 -8.86 8.74 22.70
C ASP A 23 -9.90 8.92 21.58
N PHE A 24 -10.60 7.85 21.25
CA PHE A 24 -11.69 7.85 20.28
C PHE A 24 -12.96 8.55 20.82
N SER A 25 -12.92 9.09 22.05
CA SER A 25 -14.08 9.65 22.76
C SER A 25 -14.63 10.97 22.20
N ASN A 26 -13.97 11.62 21.24
CA ASN A 26 -14.50 12.83 20.60
C ASN A 26 -14.94 12.56 19.16
N ASN A 27 -16.08 11.88 19.02
CA ASN A 27 -16.80 11.77 17.75
C ASN A 27 -17.98 12.78 17.68
N GLN A 28 -17.91 13.86 18.45
CA GLN A 28 -18.94 14.88 18.50
C GLN A 28 -18.29 16.27 18.59
N ILE A 29 -18.51 17.07 17.54
CA ILE A 29 -18.21 18.52 17.40
C ILE A 29 -16.70 18.75 17.12
N ASP A 30 -16.26 19.02 15.89
CA ASP A 30 -16.40 20.33 15.22
C ASP A 30 -16.61 20.19 13.70
N THR A 31 -17.87 20.13 13.27
CA THR A 31 -18.23 20.39 11.86
C THR A 31 -17.96 21.84 11.43
N ASN A 32 -17.47 22.70 12.33
CA ASN A 32 -17.30 24.14 12.13
C ASN A 32 -15.85 24.65 12.26
N ALA A 33 -14.86 23.79 12.55
CA ALA A 33 -13.44 24.16 12.41
C ALA A 33 -12.95 24.14 10.95
N ALA A 34 -13.86 23.87 10.00
CA ALA A 34 -13.67 23.91 8.56
C ALA A 34 -13.66 25.35 7.98
N MET A 35 -13.07 26.31 8.70
CA MET A 35 -12.96 27.71 8.29
C MET A 35 -11.53 28.24 8.37
N LEU A 36 -10.54 27.40 8.03
CA LEU A 36 -9.21 27.89 7.66
C LEU A 36 -8.73 27.25 6.35
N GLU A 37 -9.03 28.02 5.29
CA GLU A 37 -8.22 28.31 4.10
C GLU A 37 -7.79 27.16 3.17
N ASN A 38 -8.33 27.24 1.93
CA ASN A 38 -7.94 26.53 0.72
C ASN A 38 -8.54 25.12 0.50
N GLY A 39 -9.83 25.07 0.13
CA GLY A 39 -10.36 24.46 -1.12
C GLY A 39 -9.96 23.04 -1.57
N VAL A 40 -9.20 22.27 -0.80
CA VAL A 40 -8.80 20.91 -1.12
C VAL A 40 -9.65 19.99 -0.27
N ARG A 41 -10.69 19.39 -0.89
CA ARG A 41 -11.52 18.32 -0.29
C ARG A 41 -10.64 17.44 0.61
N ASN A 42 -10.91 17.48 1.91
CA ASN A 42 -10.30 16.61 2.90
C ASN A 42 -10.59 15.18 2.44
N ARG A 43 -9.63 14.55 1.73
CA ARG A 43 -9.69 13.13 1.43
C ARG A 43 -9.62 12.50 2.80
N GLU A 44 -10.74 12.08 3.34
CA GLU A 44 -10.91 11.91 4.78
C GLU A 44 -9.92 10.90 5.36
N TRP A 45 -9.29 11.29 6.46
CA TRP A 45 -8.67 10.34 7.37
C TRP A 45 -9.75 9.40 7.90
N SER A 46 -9.45 8.11 8.02
CA SER A 46 -10.41 7.11 8.50
C SER A 46 -9.85 6.30 9.65
N ILE A 47 -10.66 5.75 10.53
CA ILE A 47 -10.15 4.97 11.67
C ILE A 47 -10.06 3.48 11.28
N CYS A 48 -9.02 2.79 11.70
CA CYS A 48 -8.96 1.33 11.67
C CYS A 48 -9.20 0.77 13.07
N SER A 49 -10.34 0.10 13.27
CA SER A 49 -10.65 -0.56 14.55
C SER A 49 -9.71 -1.71 14.89
N LYS A 50 -9.11 -2.38 13.90
CA LYS A 50 -8.21 -3.53 14.11
C LYS A 50 -6.80 -3.14 14.52
N CYS A 51 -6.34 -1.97 14.08
CA CYS A 51 -5.01 -1.44 14.39
C CYS A 51 -5.07 -0.26 15.35
N GLU A 52 -6.28 0.12 15.79
CA GLU A 52 -6.56 1.24 16.69
C GLU A 52 -5.79 2.51 16.30
N THR A 53 -5.83 2.85 15.01
CA THR A 53 -5.05 3.97 14.46
C THR A 53 -5.83 4.75 13.41
N TYR A 54 -5.50 6.04 13.28
CA TYR A 54 -5.95 6.86 12.16
C TYR A 54 -5.21 6.47 10.88
N ARG A 55 -5.97 6.13 9.85
CA ARG A 55 -5.52 5.79 8.52
C ARG A 55 -5.47 7.07 7.67
N PRO A 56 -4.30 7.38 7.08
CA PRO A 56 -4.24 8.45 6.10
C PRO A 56 -5.09 8.10 4.87
N PRO A 57 -5.36 9.08 4.01
CA PRO A 57 -6.25 8.87 2.88
C PRO A 57 -5.69 7.80 1.94
N LYS A 58 -6.58 6.92 1.45
CA LYS A 58 -6.23 5.74 0.62
C LYS A 58 -5.44 4.64 1.36
N ALA A 59 -5.30 4.68 2.68
CA ALA A 59 -4.72 3.56 3.41
C ALA A 59 -5.78 2.49 3.75
N HIS A 60 -5.42 1.22 3.59
CA HIS A 60 -6.30 0.09 3.87
C HIS A 60 -5.64 -0.91 4.81
N HIS A 61 -6.46 -1.61 5.61
CA HIS A 61 -5.98 -2.68 6.48
C HIS A 61 -5.87 -3.99 5.71
N CYS A 62 -4.66 -4.51 5.57
CA CYS A 62 -4.44 -5.84 5.03
C CYS A 62 -4.70 -6.88 6.12
N ARG A 63 -5.70 -7.75 5.92
CA ARG A 63 -6.04 -8.82 6.86
C ARG A 63 -4.96 -9.89 6.96
N ILE A 64 -4.24 -10.14 5.87
CA ILE A 64 -3.18 -11.16 5.80
C ILE A 64 -1.94 -10.68 6.55
N CYS A 65 -1.48 -9.46 6.24
CA CYS A 65 -0.32 -8.87 6.91
C CYS A 65 -0.64 -8.28 8.30
N ARG A 66 -1.92 -8.15 8.67
CA ARG A 66 -2.43 -7.56 9.92
C ARG A 66 -1.91 -6.15 10.20
N LYS A 67 -1.79 -5.34 9.15
CA LYS A 67 -1.25 -3.97 9.21
C LYS A 67 -1.98 -3.05 8.23
N CYS A 68 -2.09 -1.78 8.58
CA CYS A 68 -2.55 -0.74 7.67
C CYS A 68 -1.43 -0.34 6.71
N ILE A 69 -1.71 -0.30 5.42
CA ILE A 69 -0.76 0.03 4.36
C ILE A 69 -1.22 1.30 3.64
N ARG A 70 -0.30 2.25 3.47
CA ARG A 70 -0.51 3.52 2.77
C ARG A 70 -0.69 3.27 1.28
N LYS A 71 -1.70 3.90 0.67
CA LYS A 71 -2.08 3.70 -0.74
C LYS A 71 -2.04 2.22 -1.11
N MET A 72 -2.63 1.38 -0.26
CA MET A 72 -2.62 -0.06 -0.45
C MET A 72 -3.31 -0.38 -1.77
N ASP A 73 -2.61 -1.11 -2.63
CA ASP A 73 -3.19 -1.66 -3.85
C ASP A 73 -3.76 -3.05 -3.53
N HIS A 74 -2.88 -4.02 -3.21
CA HIS A 74 -3.29 -5.36 -2.86
C HIS A 74 -2.27 -6.08 -1.96
N HIS A 75 -2.65 -7.24 -1.44
CA HIS A 75 -1.69 -8.21 -0.91
C HIS A 75 -1.37 -9.22 -2.01
N CYS A 76 -0.09 -9.36 -2.33
CA CYS A 76 0.36 -10.22 -3.42
C CYS A 76 0.99 -11.50 -2.84
N PRO A 77 0.36 -12.67 -3.02
CA PRO A 77 0.89 -13.94 -2.51
C PRO A 77 2.26 -14.28 -3.08
N TRP A 78 2.54 -13.87 -4.33
CA TRP A 78 3.76 -14.19 -5.06
C TRP A 78 5.02 -13.54 -4.48
N ILE A 79 4.87 -12.37 -3.84
CA ILE A 79 5.97 -11.70 -3.12
C ILE A 79 5.81 -11.81 -1.61
N ASN A 80 4.79 -12.53 -1.13
CA ASN A 80 4.41 -12.66 0.28
C ASN A 80 4.38 -11.31 1.02
N ASN A 81 3.93 -10.25 0.34
CA ASN A 81 3.97 -8.88 0.86
C ASN A 81 2.82 -8.05 0.25
N CYS A 82 2.48 -6.94 0.91
CA CYS A 82 1.59 -5.96 0.31
C CYS A 82 2.30 -5.17 -0.79
N VAL A 83 1.51 -4.71 -1.76
CA VAL A 83 1.90 -3.67 -2.70
C VAL A 83 1.23 -2.38 -2.24
N GLY A 84 2.05 -1.38 -1.92
CA GLY A 84 1.60 -0.08 -1.42
C GLY A 84 2.55 1.03 -1.83
N GLU A 85 2.38 2.21 -1.21
CA GLU A 85 3.03 3.45 -1.62
C GLU A 85 4.54 3.33 -1.87
N PHE A 86 5.26 2.57 -1.04
CA PHE A 86 6.73 2.54 -1.05
C PHE A 86 7.33 1.45 -1.93
N ASN A 87 6.57 0.42 -2.32
CA ASN A 87 7.08 -0.67 -3.16
C ASN A 87 6.32 -0.86 -4.48
N GLN A 88 5.23 -0.10 -4.72
CA GLN A 88 4.43 -0.18 -5.96
C GLN A 88 5.29 -0.06 -7.22
N LYS A 89 6.14 0.98 -7.31
CA LYS A 89 6.97 1.21 -8.51
C LYS A 89 7.93 0.04 -8.78
N ILE A 90 8.57 -0.46 -7.72
CA ILE A 90 9.52 -1.57 -7.84
C ILE A 90 8.79 -2.84 -8.28
N HIS A 91 7.61 -3.11 -7.70
CA HIS A 91 6.77 -4.24 -8.10
C HIS A 91 6.34 -4.15 -9.57
N THR A 92 5.88 -2.99 -10.04
CA THR A 92 5.50 -2.80 -11.45
C THR A 92 6.66 -3.02 -12.41
N VAL A 93 7.84 -2.45 -12.12
CA VAL A 93 9.04 -2.65 -12.95
C VAL A 93 9.47 -4.12 -12.94
N ALA A 94 9.34 -4.80 -11.80
CA ALA A 94 9.66 -6.21 -11.69
C ALA A 94 8.80 -7.06 -12.64
N LEU A 95 7.48 -6.87 -12.62
CA LEU A 95 6.54 -7.57 -13.51
C LEU A 95 6.81 -7.31 -14.99
N LEU A 96 7.13 -6.06 -15.36
CA LEU A 96 7.44 -5.71 -16.75
C LEU A 96 8.70 -6.42 -17.24
N VAL A 97 9.77 -6.44 -16.43
CA VAL A 97 11.01 -7.14 -16.78
C VAL A 97 10.77 -8.64 -16.90
N GLU A 98 10.02 -9.25 -15.99
CA GLU A 98 9.70 -10.68 -16.07
C GLU A 98 8.86 -11.02 -17.30
N ALA A 99 7.88 -10.21 -17.66
CA ALA A 99 7.08 -10.39 -18.86
C ALA A 99 7.92 -10.32 -20.15
N LEU A 100 8.86 -9.38 -20.22
CA LEU A 100 9.77 -9.23 -21.37
C LEU A 100 10.72 -10.43 -21.50
N LEU A 101 11.33 -10.88 -20.39
CA LEU A 101 12.22 -12.04 -20.39
C LEU A 101 11.47 -13.32 -20.79
N PHE A 102 10.25 -13.50 -20.28
CA PHE A 102 9.39 -14.61 -20.66
C PHE A 102 9.04 -14.55 -22.15
N GLY A 103 8.70 -13.38 -22.68
CA GLY A 103 8.44 -13.18 -24.11
C GLY A 103 9.63 -13.55 -24.99
N ILE A 104 10.83 -13.06 -24.65
CA ILE A 104 12.08 -13.39 -25.37
C ILE A 104 12.33 -14.90 -25.35
N PHE A 105 12.18 -15.54 -24.19
CA PHE A 105 12.34 -16.98 -24.04
C PHE A 105 11.38 -17.76 -24.96
N VAL A 106 10.10 -17.39 -24.96
CA VAL A 106 9.10 -18.03 -25.83
C VAL A 106 9.46 -17.86 -27.30
N THR A 107 9.84 -16.64 -27.72
CA THR A 107 10.24 -16.42 -29.11
C THR A 107 11.47 -17.22 -29.51
N ALA A 108 12.49 -17.31 -28.64
CA ALA A 108 13.70 -18.07 -28.91
C ALA A 108 13.37 -19.56 -29.10
N VAL A 109 12.56 -20.14 -28.21
CA VAL A 109 12.12 -21.53 -28.32
C VAL A 109 11.29 -21.78 -29.58
N MET A 110 10.47 -20.81 -30.00
CA MET A 110 9.67 -20.92 -31.22
C MET A 110 10.48 -20.74 -32.51
N THR A 111 11.60 -20.01 -32.47
CA THR A 111 12.51 -19.84 -33.61
C THR A 111 13.52 -20.97 -33.75
N ASP A 112 13.74 -21.75 -32.68
CA ASP A 112 14.64 -22.90 -32.66
C ASP A 112 13.96 -24.21 -33.16
N GLN A 113 12.73 -24.14 -33.68
CA GLN A 113 12.00 -25.23 -34.35
C GLN A 113 11.92 -25.02 -35.85
#